data_AF-A0AAD8AMX7-F1
#
_entry.id   AF-A0AAD8AMX7-F1
#
_cell.length_a   1.000
_cell.length_b   1.000
_cell.length_c   1.000
_cell.angle_alpha   90.00
_cell.angle_beta   90.00
_cell.angle_gamma   90.00
#
_symmetry.space_group_name_H-M   'P 1'
#
loop_
_entity.id
_entity.type
_entity.pdbx_description
1 polymer ?
#
loop_
_entity_poly.entity_id
_entity_poly.type
_entity_poly.pdbx_seq_one_letter_code
_entity_poly.pdbx_strand_id
1 'polypeptide(L)' 'PPDIMDEETSSDITVQEGENATLVCRATGHPTPRILWRREDGESLILRKGLRDITKGSVI' A
#
# COMPACT_ATOMS: atom_id res chain seq x y z
N PRO A 1 2.43 -10.34 16.52
CA PRO A 1 1.92 -10.56 15.15
C PRO A 1 1.73 -9.20 14.49
N PRO A 2 1.77 -9.08 13.15
CA PRO A 2 1.41 -7.84 12.49
C PRO A 2 -0.10 -7.57 12.65
N ASP A 3 -0.44 -6.31 12.82
CA ASP A 3 -1.82 -5.83 13.00
C ASP A 3 -2.05 -4.62 12.09
N ILE A 4 -3.13 -4.62 11.31
CA ILE A 4 -3.44 -3.53 10.38
C ILE A 4 -4.19 -2.45 11.15
N MET A 5 -3.74 -1.21 11.03
CA MET A 5 -4.40 -0.06 11.64
C MET A 5 -5.49 0.41 10.68
N ASP A 6 -6.71 -0.11 10.86
CA ASP A 6 -7.84 0.16 9.96
C ASP A 6 -8.20 1.65 9.90
N GLU A 7 -8.07 2.39 11.00
CA GLU A 7 -8.38 3.83 11.03
C GLU A 7 -7.39 4.69 10.24
N GLU A 8 -6.17 4.19 10.00
CA GLU A 8 -5.13 4.89 9.25
C GLU A 8 -4.81 4.24 7.89
N THR A 9 -5.58 3.21 7.52
CA THR A 9 -5.49 2.50 6.25
C THR A 9 -6.65 2.91 5.35
N SER A 10 -6.42 3.01 4.04
CA SER A 10 -7.47 3.35 3.09
C SER A 10 -8.51 2.23 3.00
N SER A 11 -9.78 2.61 3.11
CA SER A 11 -10.93 1.77 2.73
C SER A 11 -11.13 1.78 1.21
N ASP A 12 -12.25 1.25 0.74
CA ASP A 12 -12.65 1.36 -0.66
C ASP A 12 -12.67 2.81 -1.14
N ILE A 13 -12.00 3.06 -2.26
CA ILE A 13 -11.98 4.36 -2.94
C ILE A 13 -12.53 4.22 -4.36
N THR A 14 -13.26 5.23 -4.81
CA THR A 14 -13.71 5.35 -6.21
C THR A 14 -13.13 6.63 -6.79
N VAL A 15 -12.42 6.51 -7.91
CA VAL A 15 -11.84 7.64 -8.64
C VAL A 15 -12.38 7.67 -10.07
N GLN A 16 -12.44 8.86 -10.66
CA GLN A 16 -12.84 9.00 -12.05
C GLN A 16 -11.72 8.55 -13.00
N GLU A 17 -12.09 8.16 -14.21
CA GLU A 17 -11.11 7.81 -15.24
C GLU A 17 -10.20 9.01 -15.55
N GLY A 18 -8.90 8.76 -15.59
CA GLY A 18 -7.88 9.80 -15.79
C GLY A 18 -7.41 10.49 -14.50
N GLU A 19 -8.11 10.30 -13.38
CA GLU A 19 -7.69 10.82 -12.07
C GLU A 19 -6.75 9.86 -11.32
N ASN A 20 -6.01 10.39 -10.35
CA ASN A 20 -5.05 9.63 -9.57
C ASN A 20 -5.70 9.01 -8.32
N ALA A 21 -5.49 7.71 -8.11
CA ALA A 21 -5.81 7.01 -6.87
C ALA A 21 -4.56 6.88 -5.98
N THR A 22 -4.72 7.10 -4.67
CA THR A 22 -3.67 6.86 -3.67
C THR A 22 -4.21 5.94 -2.58
N LEU A 23 -3.54 4.81 -2.36
CA LEU A 23 -3.86 3.84 -1.32
C LEU A 23 -2.82 3.93 -0.20
N VAL A 24 -3.28 3.99 1.04
CA VAL A 24 -2.45 4.07 2.25
C VAL A 24 -2.65 2.80 3.06
N CYS A 25 -1.57 2.22 3.57
CA CYS A 25 -1.62 1.08 4.49
C CYS A 25 -0.70 1.35 5.67
N ARG A 26 -1.21 1.15 6.89
CA ARG A 26 -0.44 1.18 8.12
C ARG A 26 -0.63 -0.11 8.89
N ALA A 27 0.48 -0.65 9.39
CA ALA A 27 0.47 -1.84 10.21
C ALA A 27 1.48 -1.71 11.35
N THR A 28 1.11 -2.24 12.51
CA THR A 28 1.96 -2.31 13.71
C THR A 28 2.38 -3.74 13.98
N GLY A 29 3.41 -3.94 14.80
CA GLY A 29 3.92 -5.25 15.14
C GLY A 29 5.37 -5.19 15.58
N HIS A 30 5.80 -6.25 16.26
CA HIS A 30 7.18 -6.40 16.72
C HIS A 30 7.76 -7.72 16.20
N PRO A 31 8.83 -7.69 15.36
CA PRO A 31 9.44 -6.50 14.77
C PRO A 31 8.51 -5.78 13.77
N THR A 32 8.84 -4.54 13.41
CA THR A 32 8.03 -3.72 12.48
C THR A 32 7.70 -4.47 11.19
N PRO A 33 6.43 -4.53 10.78
CA PRO A 33 6.03 -5.31 9.61
C PRO A 33 6.52 -4.69 8.30
N ARG A 34 6.71 -5.55 7.30
CA ARG A 34 6.94 -5.12 5.91
C ARG A 34 5.61 -5.08 5.17
N ILE A 35 5.33 -3.97 4.51
CA ILE A 35 4.09 -3.75 3.74
C ILE A 35 4.37 -4.03 2.26
N LEU A 36 3.57 -4.90 1.65
CA LEU A 36 3.62 -5.22 0.23
C LEU A 36 2.21 -5.07 -0.36
N TRP A 37 2.13 -4.39 -1.50
CA TRP A 37 0.89 -4.26 -2.26
C TRP A 37 0.75 -5.40 -3.27
N ARG A 38 -0.48 -5.87 -3.46
CA ARG A 38 -0.86 -6.84 -4.49
C ARG A 38 -2.24 -6.50 -5.04
N ARG A 39 -2.52 -6.90 -6.27
CA ARG A 39 -3.90 -6.92 -6.77
C ARG A 39 -4.65 -8.09 -6.14
N GLU A 40 -5.94 -7.91 -5.91
CA GLU A 40 -6.80 -8.96 -5.34
C GLU A 40 -6.94 -10.14 -6.31
N ASP A 41 -7.08 -9.83 -7.61
CA ASP A 41 -7.19 -10.80 -8.71
C ASP A 41 -5.91 -11.60 -8.99
N GLY A 42 -4.82 -11.35 -8.25
CA GLY A 42 -3.56 -12.07 -8.37
C GLY A 42 -2.69 -11.64 -9.56
N GLU A 43 -3.17 -10.69 -10.36
CA GLU A 43 -2.41 -10.12 -11.46
C GLU A 43 -1.30 -9.19 -10.98
N SER A 44 -0.30 -8.99 -11.85
CA SER A 44 0.83 -8.13 -11.54
C SER A 44 0.41 -6.66 -11.42
N LEU A 45 0.97 -5.95 -10.44
CA LEU A 45 0.87 -4.49 -10.40
C LEU A 45 1.66 -3.91 -11.57
N ILE A 46 1.01 -3.14 -12.43
CA ILE A 46 1.67 -2.43 -13.53
C ILE A 46 2.45 -1.26 -12.93
N LEU A 47 3.69 -1.54 -12.52
CA LEU A 47 4.60 -0.53 -12.02
C LEU A 47 5.18 0.24 -13.20
N ARG A 48 4.66 1.45 -13.46
CA ARG A 48 5.35 2.38 -14.37
C ARG A 48 6.73 2.63 -13.78
N LYS A 49 7.77 2.25 -14.51
CA LYS A 49 9.18 2.34 -14.12
C LYS A 49 9.52 3.80 -13.77
N GLY A 50 9.39 4.16 -12.49
CA GLY A 50 9.42 5.55 -12.02
C GLY A 50 9.14 5.74 -10.53
N LEU A 51 8.40 4.84 -9.86
CA LEU A 51 8.24 4.89 -8.40
C LEU A 51 9.41 4.15 -7.71
N ARG A 52 10.42 4.89 -7.26
CA ARG A 52 11.50 4.37 -6.41
C ARG A 52 11.07 4.12 -4.95
N ASP A 53 9.80 4.34 -4.61
CA ASP A 53 9.34 4.41 -3.21
C ASP A 53 8.51 3.22 -2.69
N ILE A 54 8.26 2.17 -3.50
CA ILE A 54 7.62 0.94 -2.97
C ILE A 54 8.64 0.03 -2.26
N THR A 55 9.95 0.29 -2.38
CA THR A 55 11.02 -0.54 -1.76
C THR A 55 11.60 0.02 -0.47
N LYS A 56 11.21 1.22 -0.03
CA LYS A 56 11.55 1.71 1.30
C LYS A 56 10.27 2.00 2.08
N GLY A 57 9.86 1.06 2.90
CA GLY A 57 9.30 1.46 4.19
C GLY A 57 10.32 2.41 4.83
N SER A 58 9.94 3.68 4.98
CA SER A 58 10.72 4.66 5.74
C SER A 58 10.88 4.10 7.15
N VAL A 59 12.08 3.60 7.44
CA VAL A 59 12.58 3.55 8.80
C VAL A 59 12.90 5.00 9.14
N ILE A 60 12.10 5.59 10.03
CA ILE A 60 12.51 6.77 10.79
C ILE A 60 13.61 6.32 11.76
#